data_AF-A0A7S2R2W5-F1
#
_entry.id   AF-A0A7S2R2W5-F1
#
_cell.length_a   1.000
_cell.length_b   1.000
_cell.length_c   1.000
_cell.angle_alpha   90.00
_cell.angle_beta   90.00
_cell.angle_gamma   90.00
#
_symmetry.space_group_name_H-M   'P 1'
#
loop_
_entity.id
_entity.type
_entity.pdbx_description
1 polymer ?
#
loop_
_entity_poly.entity_id
_entity_poly.type
_entity_poly.pdbx_seq_one_letter_code
_entity_poly.pdbx_strand_id
1 'polypeptide(L)'
;TECAPLSSKGDNGNFNPGKKLFWEVGAISECGIRDSNEDSFLILNDLISVLLSCGENIDGNSSESHSKIVKEKINLLFPDVNTFGLFAIFDGHLGNQAARFAAEKLPYFITKALCSFDLDPLLSVGKMMEKIISNALIDLDKSFCRICVEDGRDWECGATVLV
;
A
#
# COMPACT_ATOMS: atom_id res chain seq x y z
N THR A 1 8.55 7.51 -29.77
CA THR A 1 7.19 7.53 -30.35
C THR A 1 6.40 8.56 -29.59
N GLU A 2 5.82 9.52 -30.30
CA GLU A 2 5.35 10.83 -29.82
C GLU A 2 4.25 10.78 -28.74
N CYS A 3 4.39 11.59 -27.69
CA CYS A 3 3.29 11.99 -26.82
C CYS A 3 2.60 13.21 -27.44
N ALA A 4 1.34 13.05 -27.85
CA ALA A 4 0.50 14.18 -28.26
C ALA A 4 0.05 14.98 -27.01
N PRO A 5 0.03 16.33 -27.06
CA PRO A 5 -0.53 17.12 -25.98
C PRO A 5 -2.06 17.10 -26.05
N LEU A 6 -2.71 16.65 -24.98
CA LEU A 6 -4.14 16.85 -24.79
C LEU A 6 -4.40 18.34 -24.54
N SER A 7 -5.03 18.97 -25.54
CA SER A 7 -5.53 20.35 -25.52
C SER A 7 -6.40 20.61 -24.29
N SER A 8 -5.93 21.45 -23.37
CA SER A 8 -6.73 22.03 -22.30
C SER A 8 -7.65 23.12 -22.87
N LYS A 9 -8.87 22.75 -23.24
CA LYS A 9 -9.96 23.73 -23.36
C LYS A 9 -10.42 24.06 -21.94
N GLY A 10 -10.25 25.32 -21.55
CA GLY A 10 -10.67 25.86 -20.27
C GLY A 10 -12.14 25.59 -20.01
N ASP A 11 -12.41 24.76 -19.01
CA ASP A 11 -13.74 24.54 -18.48
C ASP A 11 -13.93 25.50 -17.32
N ASN A 12 -14.73 26.56 -17.56
CA ASN A 12 -15.23 27.43 -16.50
C ASN A 12 -16.27 26.62 -15.68
N GLY A 13 -15.75 25.69 -14.88
CA GLY A 13 -16.52 24.64 -14.23
C GLY A 13 -17.05 25.04 -12.87
N ASN A 14 -18.33 25.39 -12.84
CA ASN A 14 -19.22 25.34 -11.69
C ASN A 14 -18.83 24.21 -10.72
N PHE A 15 -18.52 24.54 -9.46
CA PHE A 15 -18.11 23.56 -8.45
C PHE A 15 -19.28 22.61 -8.18
N ASN A 16 -19.20 21.39 -8.72
CA ASN A 16 -20.24 20.39 -8.62
C ASN A 16 -19.90 19.49 -7.41
N PRO A 17 -20.60 19.59 -6.27
CA PRO A 17 -20.27 18.87 -5.03
C PRO A 17 -20.40 17.34 -5.12
N GLY A 18 -20.77 16.80 -6.29
CA GLY A 18 -20.84 15.37 -6.57
C GLY A 18 -19.64 14.78 -7.32
N LYS A 19 -18.59 15.56 -7.64
CA LYS A 19 -17.37 15.00 -8.23
C LYS A 19 -16.56 14.28 -7.14
N LYS A 20 -16.57 12.94 -7.18
CA LYS A 20 -15.65 12.08 -6.41
C LYS A 20 -14.23 12.60 -6.63
N LEU A 21 -13.47 12.81 -5.55
CA LEU A 21 -12.04 13.11 -5.67
C LEU A 21 -11.37 11.90 -6.32
N PHE A 22 -10.70 12.14 -7.44
CA PHE A 22 -9.90 11.12 -8.13
C PHE A 22 -8.43 11.55 -8.04
N TRP A 23 -7.58 10.62 -7.63
CA TRP A 23 -6.14 10.81 -7.63
C TRP A 23 -5.64 10.65 -9.06
N GLU A 24 -5.02 11.70 -9.60
CA GLU A 24 -4.26 11.62 -10.84
C GLU A 24 -2.79 11.45 -10.48
N VAL A 25 -2.27 10.23 -10.66
CA VAL A 25 -0.91 9.88 -10.26
C VAL A 25 -0.15 9.32 -11.46
N GLY A 26 1.09 9.79 -11.61
CA GLY A 26 2.08 9.22 -12.51
C GLY A 26 3.34 8.85 -11.73
N ALA A 27 4.00 7.77 -12.14
CA ALA A 27 5.31 7.40 -11.63
C ALA A 27 6.25 7.04 -12.76
N ILE A 28 7.53 7.31 -12.52
CA ILE A 28 8.65 6.94 -13.37
C ILE A 28 9.75 6.39 -12.46
N SER A 29 10.33 5.26 -12.87
CA SER A 29 11.49 4.67 -12.20
C SER A 29 12.45 4.24 -13.30
N GLU A 30 13.67 4.78 -13.23
CA GLU A 30 14.72 4.55 -14.22
C GLU A 30 16.00 4.11 -13.51
N CYS A 31 16.73 3.20 -14.13
CA CYS A 31 18.02 2.71 -13.66
C CYS A 31 19.11 3.80 -13.62
N GLY A 32 18.95 4.85 -14.43
CA GLY A 32 19.93 5.92 -14.58
C GLY A 32 21.30 5.38 -15.02
N ILE A 33 22.34 5.71 -14.25
CA ILE A 33 23.73 5.30 -14.52
C ILE A 33 24.12 3.94 -13.91
N ARG A 34 23.19 3.27 -13.20
CA ARG A 34 23.46 1.98 -12.55
C ARG A 34 23.32 0.82 -13.54
N ASP A 35 23.88 -0.33 -13.16
CA ASP A 35 23.79 -1.57 -13.95
C ASP A 35 22.45 -2.30 -13.74
N SER A 36 21.74 -2.03 -12.64
CA SER A 36 20.45 -2.62 -12.28
C SER A 36 19.54 -1.59 -11.63
N ASN A 37 18.22 -1.67 -11.91
CA ASN A 37 17.21 -0.91 -11.20
C ASN A 37 16.76 -1.72 -9.97
N GLU A 38 17.10 -1.23 -8.79
CA GLU A 38 16.74 -1.83 -7.50
C GLU A 38 15.53 -1.17 -6.85
N ASP A 39 15.03 -0.08 -7.45
CA ASP A 39 13.84 0.62 -6.98
C ASP A 39 12.57 -0.16 -7.28
N SER A 40 11.55 0.05 -6.46
CA SER A 40 10.18 -0.36 -6.73
C SER A 40 9.22 0.70 -6.20
N PHE A 41 7.98 0.67 -6.68
CA PHE A 41 6.94 1.57 -6.18
C PHE A 41 5.59 0.87 -6.14
N LEU A 42 4.70 1.39 -5.30
CA LEU A 42 3.31 0.96 -5.16
C LEU A 42 2.40 2.17 -5.36
N ILE A 43 1.39 2.02 -6.22
CA ILE A 43 0.34 3.02 -6.43
C ILE A 43 -1.00 2.29 -6.37
N LEU A 44 -1.78 2.58 -5.32
CA LEU A 44 -3.14 2.10 -5.18
C LEU A 44 -4.09 3.29 -5.07
N ASN A 45 -4.93 3.49 -6.07
CA ASN A 45 -5.92 4.58 -6.07
C ASN A 45 -7.14 4.29 -5.19
N ASP A 46 -7.35 3.00 -4.86
CA ASP A 46 -8.43 2.54 -3.99
C ASP A 46 -7.93 1.41 -3.08
N LEU A 47 -7.22 1.82 -2.02
CA LEU A 47 -6.73 0.94 -0.98
C LEU A 47 -7.90 0.19 -0.30
N ILE A 48 -9.08 0.80 -0.12
CA ILE A 48 -10.20 0.13 0.56
C ILE A 48 -10.60 -1.13 -0.21
N SER A 49 -10.81 -1.02 -1.52
CA SER A 49 -11.13 -2.17 -2.37
C SER A 49 -10.06 -3.26 -2.30
N VAL A 50 -8.78 -2.88 -2.28
CA VAL A 50 -7.66 -3.82 -2.13
C VAL A 50 -7.69 -4.50 -0.77
N LEU A 51 -7.85 -3.75 0.33
CA LEU A 51 -7.86 -4.31 1.69
C LEU A 51 -9.02 -5.31 1.87
N LEU A 52 -10.19 -5.00 1.31
CA LEU A 52 -11.35 -5.90 1.31
C LEU A 52 -11.04 -7.20 0.55
N SER A 53 -10.41 -7.13 -0.63
CA SER A 53 -10.02 -8.31 -1.42
C SER A 53 -8.89 -9.15 -0.78
N CYS A 54 -7.95 -8.50 -0.09
CA CYS A 54 -6.88 -9.19 0.64
C CYS A 54 -7.45 -9.96 1.84
N GLY A 55 -8.45 -9.40 2.54
CA GLY A 55 -9.09 -10.01 3.70
C GLY A 55 -9.71 -11.38 3.42
N GLU A 56 -10.15 -11.63 2.18
CA GLU A 56 -10.75 -12.91 1.77
C GLU A 56 -9.74 -14.06 1.74
N ASN A 57 -8.44 -13.76 1.65
CA ASN A 57 -7.36 -14.72 1.42
C ASN A 57 -6.46 -14.96 2.64
N ILE A 58 -6.74 -14.35 3.80
CA ILE A 58 -5.80 -14.35 4.93
C ILE A 58 -5.70 -15.71 5.63
N ASP A 59 -6.78 -16.51 5.74
CA ASP A 59 -6.76 -17.70 6.62
C ASP A 59 -7.64 -18.91 6.22
N GLY A 60 -8.09 -19.06 4.97
CA GLY A 60 -8.82 -20.27 4.50
C GLY A 60 -10.14 -20.62 5.22
N ASN A 61 -10.46 -19.93 6.31
CA ASN A 61 -11.68 -20.02 7.11
C ASN A 61 -12.57 -18.81 6.78
N SER A 62 -13.84 -19.09 6.48
CA SER A 62 -14.91 -18.19 6.02
C SER A 62 -14.50 -16.73 5.72
N SER A 63 -14.13 -16.49 4.46
CA SER A 63 -13.83 -15.20 3.82
C SER A 63 -14.75 -14.02 4.22
N GLU A 64 -16.01 -14.30 4.55
CA GLU A 64 -17.03 -13.29 4.90
C GLU A 64 -16.75 -12.56 6.24
N SER A 65 -15.97 -13.15 7.15
CA SER A 65 -15.67 -12.55 8.46
C SER A 65 -14.67 -11.39 8.37
N HIS A 66 -13.59 -11.54 7.58
CA HIS A 66 -12.51 -10.55 7.53
C HIS A 66 -12.89 -9.28 6.77
N SER A 67 -13.56 -9.41 5.63
CA SER A 67 -14.05 -8.26 4.85
C SER A 67 -14.98 -7.37 5.68
N LYS A 68 -15.83 -7.99 6.52
CA LYS A 68 -16.71 -7.27 7.45
C LYS A 68 -15.92 -6.49 8.51
N ILE A 69 -14.92 -7.12 9.12
CA ILE A 69 -14.04 -6.48 10.12
C ILE A 69 -13.30 -5.28 9.51
N VAL A 70 -12.71 -5.45 8.33
CA VAL A 70 -12.00 -4.38 7.62
C VAL A 70 -12.94 -3.19 7.38
N LYS A 71 -14.14 -3.47 6.84
CA LYS A 71 -15.14 -2.43 6.57
C LYS A 71 -15.58 -1.70 7.83
N GLU A 72 -15.83 -2.42 8.92
CA GLU A 72 -16.22 -1.84 10.19
C GLU A 72 -15.12 -0.93 10.76
N LYS A 73 -13.88 -1.39 10.78
CA LYS A 73 -12.75 -0.60 11.29
C LYS A 73 -12.46 0.62 10.43
N ILE A 74 -12.53 0.52 9.11
CA ILE A 74 -12.37 1.67 8.21
C ILE A 74 -13.46 2.70 8.47
N ASN A 75 -14.73 2.28 8.59
CA ASN A 75 -15.82 3.19 8.89
C ASN A 75 -15.68 3.86 10.27
N LEU A 76 -15.11 3.17 11.25
CA LEU A 76 -14.86 3.74 12.58
C LEU A 76 -13.70 4.75 12.56
N LEU A 77 -12.61 4.45 11.85
CA LEU A 77 -11.47 5.34 11.73
C LEU A 77 -11.77 6.55 10.83
N PHE A 78 -12.59 6.35 9.80
CA PHE A 78 -12.81 7.28 8.70
C PHE A 78 -14.26 7.25 8.18
N PRO A 79 -15.23 7.74 8.97
CA PRO A 79 -16.66 7.59 8.68
C PRO A 79 -17.12 8.23 7.36
N ASP A 80 -16.43 9.30 6.93
CA ASP A 80 -16.79 10.07 5.73
C ASP A 80 -15.85 9.79 4.54
N VAL A 81 -14.92 8.83 4.66
CA VAL A 81 -13.95 8.53 3.61
C VAL A 81 -14.38 7.32 2.81
N ASN A 82 -14.67 7.55 1.53
CA ASN A 82 -15.12 6.51 0.60
C ASN A 82 -13.97 5.87 -0.20
N THR A 83 -12.77 6.46 -0.20
CA THR A 83 -11.60 5.98 -0.95
C THR A 83 -10.31 6.38 -0.25
N PHE A 84 -9.32 5.50 -0.18
CA PHE A 84 -7.96 5.83 0.24
C PHE A 84 -6.97 5.58 -0.90
N GLY A 85 -6.04 6.51 -1.11
CA GLY A 85 -4.85 6.28 -1.91
C GLY A 85 -3.74 5.70 -1.03
N LEU A 86 -2.93 4.79 -1.56
CA LEU A 86 -1.65 4.39 -0.98
C LEU A 86 -0.56 4.54 -2.03
N PHE A 87 0.46 5.30 -1.72
CA PHE A 87 1.63 5.48 -2.57
C PHE A 87 2.85 5.14 -1.75
N ALA A 88 3.74 4.31 -2.29
CA ALA A 88 4.98 4.01 -1.62
C ALA A 88 6.13 3.88 -2.61
N ILE A 89 7.32 4.29 -2.18
CA ILE A 89 8.57 4.16 -2.92
C ILE A 89 9.52 3.32 -2.09
N PHE A 90 10.16 2.36 -2.74
CA PHE A 90 11.10 1.43 -2.14
C PHE A 90 12.45 1.55 -2.85
N ASP A 91 13.49 1.92 -2.11
CA ASP A 91 14.87 2.02 -2.61
C ASP A 91 15.63 0.77 -2.14
N GLY A 92 15.78 -0.20 -3.06
CA GLY A 92 16.46 -1.46 -2.81
C GLY A 92 17.98 -1.30 -2.79
N HIS A 93 18.66 -2.12 -1.99
CA HIS A 93 20.11 -2.17 -1.93
C HIS A 93 20.61 -3.61 -1.81
N LEU A 94 21.71 -3.89 -2.52
CA LEU A 94 22.30 -5.23 -2.67
C LEU A 94 21.36 -6.23 -3.36
N GLY A 95 20.44 -5.73 -4.20
CA GLY A 95 19.42 -6.50 -4.89
C GLY A 95 18.03 -5.86 -4.77
N ASN A 96 17.13 -6.22 -5.70
CA ASN A 96 15.79 -5.65 -5.78
C ASN A 96 14.69 -6.51 -5.11
N GLN A 97 15.06 -7.65 -4.53
CA GLN A 97 14.12 -8.64 -4.02
C GLN A 97 13.32 -8.06 -2.84
N ALA A 98 13.97 -7.32 -1.94
CA ALA A 98 13.33 -6.67 -0.80
C ALA A 98 12.32 -5.60 -1.26
N ALA A 99 12.75 -4.70 -2.15
CA ALA A 99 11.91 -3.62 -2.69
C ALA A 99 10.69 -4.18 -3.44
N ARG A 100 10.89 -5.20 -4.27
CA ARG A 100 9.81 -5.87 -5.01
C ARG A 100 8.86 -6.62 -4.09
N PHE A 101 9.38 -7.38 -3.14
CA PHE A 101 8.56 -8.08 -2.15
C PHE A 101 7.71 -7.10 -1.36
N ALA A 102 8.30 -5.99 -0.92
CA ALA A 102 7.60 -4.96 -0.18
C ALA A 102 6.49 -4.31 -1.00
N ALA A 103 6.77 -3.91 -2.25
CA ALA A 103 5.76 -3.33 -3.14
C ALA A 103 4.57 -4.28 -3.39
N GLU A 104 4.83 -5.58 -3.55
CA GLU A 104 3.80 -6.58 -3.79
C GLU A 104 2.99 -6.96 -2.54
N LYS A 105 3.62 -6.99 -1.36
CA LYS A 105 3.03 -7.57 -0.14
C LYS A 105 2.56 -6.54 0.88
N LEU A 106 2.99 -5.28 0.80
CA LEU A 106 2.60 -4.24 1.74
C LEU A 106 1.08 -4.14 1.96
N PRO A 107 0.21 -4.16 0.92
CA PRO A 107 -1.24 -4.09 1.14
C PRO A 107 -1.79 -5.24 1.99
N TYR A 108 -1.30 -6.46 1.77
CA TYR A 108 -1.68 -7.63 2.57
C TYR A 108 -1.31 -7.47 4.04
N PHE A 109 -0.09 -6.99 4.33
CA PHE A 109 0.35 -6.78 5.71
C PHE A 109 -0.40 -5.63 6.39
N ILE A 110 -0.77 -4.58 5.65
CA ILE A 110 -1.66 -3.52 6.15
C ILE A 110 -3.03 -4.09 6.51
N THR A 111 -3.64 -4.93 5.65
CA THR A 111 -4.92 -5.59 5.97
C THR A 111 -4.81 -6.43 7.22
N LYS A 112 -3.77 -7.26 7.33
CA LYS A 112 -3.54 -8.12 8.49
C LYS A 112 -3.39 -7.30 9.77
N ALA A 113 -2.56 -6.26 9.75
CA ALA A 113 -2.36 -5.36 10.89
C ALA A 113 -3.67 -4.66 11.28
N LEU A 114 -4.44 -4.16 10.32
CA LEU A 114 -5.75 -3.54 10.57
C LEU A 114 -6.72 -4.54 11.22
N CYS A 115 -6.82 -5.77 10.72
CA CYS A 115 -7.68 -6.82 11.28
C CYS A 115 -7.32 -7.14 12.74
N SER A 116 -6.03 -7.20 13.06
CA SER A 116 -5.55 -7.51 14.42
C SER A 116 -5.46 -6.30 15.36
N PHE A 117 -5.63 -5.07 14.85
CA PHE A 117 -5.46 -3.86 15.67
C PHE A 117 -6.69 -3.55 16.54
N ASP A 118 -6.52 -3.48 17.85
CA ASP A 118 -7.58 -3.01 18.75
C ASP A 118 -7.65 -1.48 18.73
N LEU A 119 -8.83 -0.95 18.39
CA LEU A 119 -9.06 0.48 18.35
C LEU A 119 -9.02 1.05 19.78
N ASP A 120 -8.16 2.04 19.98
CA ASP A 120 -8.03 2.77 21.24
C ASP A 120 -8.67 4.16 21.08
N PRO A 121 -9.82 4.43 21.74
CA PRO A 121 -10.51 5.71 21.66
C PRO A 121 -9.70 6.91 22.15
N LEU A 122 -8.61 6.67 22.90
CA LEU A 122 -7.74 7.71 23.43
C LEU A 122 -6.65 8.15 22.45
N LEU A 123 -6.44 7.40 21.36
CA LEU A 123 -5.46 7.75 20.33
C LEU A 123 -6.11 8.55 19.20
N SER A 124 -5.35 9.49 18.63
CA SER A 124 -5.76 10.12 17.38
C SER A 124 -5.70 9.12 16.23
N VAL A 125 -6.54 9.32 15.22
CA VAL A 125 -6.53 8.50 13.99
C VAL A 125 -5.13 8.42 13.38
N GLY A 126 -4.38 9.53 13.35
CA GLY A 126 -3.00 9.55 12.87
C GLY A 126 -2.08 8.59 13.64
N LYS A 127 -2.15 8.57 14.97
CA LYS A 127 -1.35 7.64 15.80
C LYS A 127 -1.81 6.18 15.65
N MET A 128 -3.11 5.94 15.45
CA MET A 128 -3.61 4.60 15.17
C MET A 128 -3.08 4.11 13.82
N MET A 129 -3.11 4.95 12.78
CA MET A 129 -2.56 4.62 11.46
C MET A 129 -1.06 4.39 11.48
N GLU A 130 -0.31 5.23 12.20
CA GLU A 130 1.13 5.06 12.40
C GLU A 130 1.43 3.67 13.00
N LYS A 131 0.68 3.25 14.03
CA LYS A 131 0.82 1.91 14.61
C LYS A 131 0.45 0.79 13.65
N ILE A 132 -0.62 0.95 12.87
CA ILE A 132 -1.05 -0.05 11.88
C ILE A 132 0.03 -0.24 10.82
N ILE A 133 0.55 0.85 10.25
CA ILE A 133 1.60 0.82 9.22
C ILE A 133 2.91 0.27 9.82
N SER A 134 3.29 0.70 11.02
CA SER A 134 4.48 0.20 11.72
C SER A 134 4.40 -1.32 11.95
N ASN A 135 3.28 -1.82 12.47
CA ASN A 135 3.06 -3.25 12.66
C ASN A 135 3.09 -4.02 11.33
N ALA A 136 2.49 -3.45 10.27
CA ALA A 136 2.52 -4.04 8.94
C ALA A 136 3.95 -4.15 8.39
N LEU A 137 4.76 -3.11 8.53
CA LEU A 137 6.17 -3.10 8.09
C LEU A 137 7.02 -4.08 8.88
N ILE A 138 6.81 -4.20 10.20
CA ILE A 138 7.51 -5.18 11.04
C ILE A 138 7.18 -6.62 10.60
N ASP A 139 5.91 -6.92 10.34
CA ASP A 139 5.51 -8.27 9.89
C ASP A 139 5.98 -8.55 8.45
N LEU A 140 5.99 -7.54 7.59
CA LEU A 140 6.53 -7.61 6.23
C LEU A 140 8.03 -7.94 6.26
N ASP A 141 8.81 -7.23 7.07
CA ASP A 141 10.24 -7.44 7.24
C ASP A 141 10.55 -8.85 7.75
N LYS A 142 9.85 -9.31 8.80
CA LYS A 142 9.98 -10.68 9.29
C LYS A 142 9.67 -11.72 8.21
N SER A 143 8.61 -11.48 7.43
CA SER A 143 8.24 -12.39 6.34
C SER A 143 9.31 -12.42 5.25
N PHE A 144 9.89 -11.27 4.90
CA PHE A 144 10.97 -11.20 3.93
C PHE A 144 12.22 -11.91 4.42
N CYS A 145 12.66 -11.65 5.67
CA CYS A 145 13.81 -12.31 6.28
C CYS A 145 13.67 -13.84 6.28
N ARG A 146 12.47 -14.38 6.52
CA ARG A 146 12.22 -15.82 6.43
C ARG A 146 12.45 -16.35 5.01
N ILE A 147 11.89 -15.65 4.02
CA ILE A 147 12.00 -16.03 2.60
C ILE A 147 13.44 -15.90 2.08
N CYS A 148 14.24 -14.98 2.64
CA CYS A 148 15.65 -14.79 2.26
C CYS A 148 16.52 -16.01 2.49
N VAL A 149 16.13 -16.91 3.40
CA VAL A 149 16.88 -18.13 3.75
C VAL A 149 16.15 -19.42 3.34
N GLU A 150 14.92 -19.32 2.85
CA GLU A 150 14.14 -20.47 2.36
C GLU A 150 14.73 -21.02 1.05
N ASP A 151 14.62 -22.33 0.83
CA ASP A 151 15.05 -23.01 -0.40
C ASP A 151 16.53 -22.81 -0.78
N GLY A 152 17.39 -22.55 0.21
CA GLY A 152 18.82 -22.31 0.00
C GLY A 152 19.14 -20.93 -0.58
N ARG A 153 18.19 -20.00 -0.51
CA ARG A 153 18.45 -18.58 -0.79
C ARG A 153 19.41 -18.00 0.26
N ASP A 154 20.18 -17.02 -0.18
CA ASP A 154 21.11 -16.25 0.64
C ASP A 154 21.08 -14.80 0.17
N TRP A 155 19.91 -14.18 0.31
CA TRP A 155 19.73 -12.78 -0.09
C TRP A 155 20.13 -11.87 1.07
N GLU A 156 21.19 -11.09 0.87
CA GLU A 156 21.65 -10.06 1.81
C GLU A 156 21.05 -8.67 1.49
N CYS A 157 20.05 -8.61 0.61
CA CYS A 157 19.44 -7.36 0.16
C CYS A 157 18.46 -6.77 1.18
N GLY A 158 18.30 -5.45 1.14
CA GLY A 158 17.30 -4.71 1.91
C GLY A 158 16.63 -3.64 1.06
N ALA A 159 15.66 -2.93 1.64
CA ALA A 159 15.06 -1.76 1.00
C ALA A 159 14.68 -0.71 2.03
N THR A 160 14.80 0.57 1.67
CA THR A 160 14.09 1.63 2.40
C THR A 160 12.65 1.69 1.92
N VAL A 161 11.78 2.34 2.69
CA VAL A 161 10.41 2.61 2.28
C VAL A 161 9.98 4.00 2.71
N LEU A 162 9.35 4.73 1.78
CA LEU A 162 8.56 5.92 2.05
C LEU A 162 7.12 5.60 1.68
N VAL A 163 6.20 5.75 2.64
CA VAL A 163 4.75 5.53 2.50
C VAL A 163 4.01 6.83 2.79
#